data_AF-A0A7V6LFA3-F1
#
_entry.id   AF-A0A7V6LFA3-F1
#
_cell.length_a   1.000
_cell.length_b   1.000
_cell.length_c   1.000
_cell.angle_alpha   90.00
_cell.angle_beta   90.00
_cell.angle_gamma   90.00
#
_symmetry.space_group_name_H-M   'P 1'
#
loop_
_entity.id
_entity.type
_entity.pdbx_description
1 polymer ?
#
loop_
_entity_poly.entity_id
_entity_poly.type
_entity_poly.pdbx_seq_one_letter_code
_entity_poly.pdbx_strand_id
1 'polypeptide(L)'
;MRTRTHLIGLCLCLSALSVIADGNNLIIWDNAGAGDKWDVAYPVGNGRLGAMPFGNFPKEKILLNEETIWHRGPAKVMPADSFKHLETVRELETAGDYAGADRFFEKSLQEGGINPDSYQPFGWLEIEYVTPSPLSKCYRELDLKTGIAKNIYTLENGSSITQRVFACGREDVIAITIAADQQTKIRLSVDGGSVENNEIIKRGAATGTDATRYVGHIRALP
;
A
#
# COMPACT_ATOMS: atom_id res chain seq x y z
N MET A 1 -19.52 -81.34 8.31
CA MET A 1 -19.54 -79.90 8.69
C MET A 1 -18.42 -79.19 7.96
N ARG A 2 -18.74 -78.34 6.98
CA ARG A 2 -17.79 -77.48 6.25
C ARG A 2 -18.00 -76.05 6.73
N THR A 3 -17.00 -75.45 7.36
CA THR A 3 -16.99 -74.05 7.77
C THR A 3 -16.75 -73.16 6.54
N ARG A 4 -17.68 -72.24 6.27
CA ARG A 4 -17.53 -71.19 5.26
C ARG A 4 -17.04 -69.93 5.96
N THR A 5 -15.86 -69.46 5.58
CA THR A 5 -15.30 -68.17 6.00
C THR A 5 -15.84 -67.09 5.07
N HIS A 6 -16.58 -66.12 5.61
CA HIS A 6 -17.05 -64.96 4.85
C HIS A 6 -16.04 -63.80 5.00
N LEU A 7 -15.45 -63.37 3.89
CA LEU A 7 -14.65 -62.15 3.81
C LEU A 7 -15.60 -60.97 3.55
N ILE A 8 -15.66 -60.00 4.46
CA ILE A 8 -16.39 -58.74 4.27
C ILE A 8 -15.39 -57.72 3.74
N GLY A 9 -15.53 -57.33 2.47
CA GLY A 9 -14.75 -56.27 1.85
C GLY A 9 -15.34 -54.89 2.17
N LEU A 10 -14.59 -54.07 2.89
CA LEU A 10 -14.91 -52.67 3.18
C LEU A 10 -14.52 -51.81 1.97
N CYS A 11 -15.52 -51.28 1.24
CA CYS A 11 -15.30 -50.36 0.13
C CYS A 11 -15.24 -48.93 0.66
N LEU A 12 -14.04 -48.37 0.84
CA LEU A 12 -13.85 -46.95 1.09
C LEU A 12 -14.12 -46.17 -0.20
N CYS A 13 -15.29 -45.55 -0.31
CA CYS A 13 -15.53 -44.52 -1.32
C CYS A 13 -14.79 -43.24 -0.92
N LEU A 14 -13.59 -43.04 -1.47
CA LEU A 14 -12.95 -41.73 -1.50
C LEU A 14 -13.75 -40.84 -2.47
N SER A 15 -14.72 -40.09 -1.95
CA SER A 15 -15.31 -38.97 -2.69
C SER A 15 -14.25 -37.87 -2.77
N ALA A 16 -13.59 -37.75 -3.92
CA ALA A 16 -12.78 -36.59 -4.24
C ALA A 16 -13.71 -35.37 -4.28
N LEU A 17 -13.65 -34.50 -3.27
CA LEU A 17 -14.22 -33.16 -3.38
C LEU A 17 -13.39 -32.41 -4.43
N SER A 18 -13.91 -32.30 -5.64
CA SER A 18 -13.43 -31.33 -6.61
C SER A 18 -13.86 -29.94 -6.12
N VAL A 19 -12.94 -29.20 -5.52
CA VAL A 19 -13.11 -27.75 -5.36
C VAL A 19 -13.08 -27.16 -6.77
N ILE A 20 -14.25 -26.79 -7.28
CA ILE A 20 -14.35 -25.97 -8.49
C ILE A 20 -13.98 -24.56 -8.04
N ALA A 21 -12.78 -24.12 -8.39
CA ALA A 21 -12.42 -22.71 -8.28
C ALA A 21 -13.30 -21.95 -9.28
N ASP A 22 -14.24 -21.16 -8.77
CA ASP A 22 -15.07 -20.30 -9.61
C ASP A 22 -14.19 -19.18 -10.18
N GLY A 23 -13.81 -19.31 -11.45
CA GLY A 23 -12.90 -18.39 -12.16
C GLY A 23 -13.43 -16.96 -12.31
N ASN A 24 -14.63 -16.69 -11.79
CA ASN A 24 -15.25 -15.36 -11.75
C ASN A 24 -14.98 -14.58 -10.45
N ASN A 25 -14.26 -15.16 -9.49
CA ASN A 25 -13.95 -14.49 -8.23
C ASN A 25 -12.64 -13.69 -8.35
N LEU A 26 -12.74 -12.40 -8.67
CA LEU A 26 -11.60 -11.49 -8.82
C LEU A 26 -11.13 -10.98 -7.45
N ILE A 27 -10.70 -11.93 -6.61
CA ILE A 27 -10.28 -11.69 -5.23
C ILE A 27 -8.80 -12.09 -5.09
N ILE A 28 -7.99 -11.18 -4.56
CA ILE A 28 -6.65 -11.49 -4.03
C ILE A 28 -6.82 -11.65 -2.52
N TRP A 29 -6.28 -12.71 -1.90
CA TRP A 29 -6.48 -12.94 -0.47
C TRP A 29 -5.29 -13.66 0.20
N ASP A 30 -5.20 -13.48 1.52
CA ASP A 30 -4.21 -14.11 2.40
C ASP A 30 -4.81 -14.38 3.79
N ASN A 31 -4.23 -15.34 4.52
CA ASN A 31 -4.61 -15.67 5.91
C ASN A 31 -3.66 -15.07 6.96
N ALA A 32 -2.85 -14.08 6.58
CA ALA A 32 -1.91 -13.40 7.45
C ALA A 32 -1.75 -11.94 7.02
N GLY A 33 -1.41 -11.08 7.97
CA GLY A 33 -1.04 -9.69 7.68
C GLY A 33 0.28 -9.60 6.91
N ALA A 34 0.50 -8.47 6.26
CA ALA A 34 1.70 -8.19 5.47
C ALA A 34 2.98 -8.03 6.32
N GLY A 35 2.87 -7.93 7.65
CA GLY A 35 4.01 -7.68 8.53
C GLY A 35 4.62 -6.32 8.24
N ASP A 36 5.90 -6.28 7.88
CA ASP A 36 6.62 -5.04 7.52
C ASP A 36 6.84 -4.89 5.99
N LYS A 37 6.19 -5.73 5.18
CA LYS A 37 6.41 -5.83 3.73
C LYS A 37 5.33 -5.07 2.96
N TRP A 38 5.69 -3.95 2.34
CA TRP A 38 4.76 -3.14 1.55
C TRP A 38 4.34 -3.81 0.24
N ASP A 39 5.22 -4.64 -0.34
CA ASP A 39 5.04 -5.30 -1.64
C ASP A 39 3.97 -6.41 -1.62
N VAL A 40 3.51 -6.82 -0.43
CA VAL A 40 2.43 -7.81 -0.25
C VAL A 40 1.18 -7.22 0.39
N ALA A 41 1.15 -5.91 0.67
CA ALA A 41 -0.02 -5.20 1.18
C ALA A 41 -1.01 -4.86 0.04
N TYR A 42 -2.26 -4.54 0.36
CA TYR A 42 -3.32 -4.41 -0.65
C TYR A 42 -3.65 -2.95 -0.97
N PRO A 43 -3.25 -2.42 -2.14
CA PRO A 43 -3.49 -1.03 -2.48
C PRO A 43 -4.96 -0.79 -2.86
N VAL A 44 -5.48 0.35 -2.43
CA VAL A 44 -6.74 0.95 -2.89
C VAL A 44 -6.48 2.42 -3.25
N GLY A 45 -7.17 2.95 -4.25
CA GLY A 45 -6.98 4.32 -4.68
C GLY A 45 -8.08 4.85 -5.59
N ASN A 46 -8.24 6.16 -5.63
CA ASN A 46 -9.23 6.85 -6.46
C ASN A 46 -8.61 7.65 -7.62
N GLY A 47 -7.33 7.42 -7.92
CA GLY A 47 -6.53 8.18 -8.88
C GLY A 47 -5.65 9.24 -8.22
N ARG A 48 -6.15 9.91 -7.18
CA ARG A 48 -5.42 10.95 -6.43
C ARG A 48 -4.94 10.47 -5.07
N LEU A 49 -5.88 9.97 -4.25
CA LEU A 49 -5.63 9.42 -2.93
C LEU A 49 -5.38 7.92 -3.01
N GLY A 50 -4.36 7.46 -2.28
CA GLY A 50 -4.01 6.05 -2.14
C GLY A 50 -3.91 5.62 -0.68
N ALA A 51 -4.39 4.42 -0.39
CA ALA A 51 -4.19 3.75 0.89
C ALA A 51 -3.71 2.32 0.66
N MET A 52 -2.86 1.83 1.53
CA MET A 52 -2.36 0.46 1.48
C MET A 52 -2.41 -0.15 2.88
N PRO A 53 -3.54 -0.76 3.27
CA PRO A 53 -3.64 -1.55 4.50
C PRO A 53 -2.78 -2.81 4.45
N PHE A 54 -2.13 -3.09 5.57
CA PHE A 54 -1.26 -4.24 5.76
C PHE A 54 -2.01 -5.44 6.35
N GLY A 55 -3.14 -5.23 7.03
CA GLY A 55 -3.92 -6.31 7.63
C GLY A 55 -3.25 -6.92 8.87
N ASN A 56 -2.50 -6.11 9.61
CA ASN A 56 -1.79 -6.51 10.82
C ASN A 56 -2.69 -6.33 12.06
N PHE A 57 -2.47 -7.19 13.06
CA PHE A 57 -3.19 -7.15 14.33
C PHE A 57 -2.22 -7.41 15.49
N PRO A 58 -2.36 -6.74 16.65
CA PRO A 58 -3.39 -5.74 16.99
C PRO A 58 -3.09 -4.33 16.46
N LYS A 59 -1.94 -4.13 15.83
CA LYS A 59 -1.49 -2.84 15.29
C LYS A 59 -1.51 -2.89 13.77
N GLU A 60 -2.50 -2.23 13.19
CA GLU A 60 -2.60 -2.02 11.76
C GLU A 60 -1.77 -0.81 11.35
N LYS A 61 -1.14 -0.89 10.16
CA LYS A 61 -0.46 0.23 9.52
C LYS A 61 -1.00 0.39 8.11
N ILE A 62 -1.47 1.58 7.79
CA ILE A 62 -1.97 1.93 6.46
C ILE A 62 -1.05 3.00 5.89
N LEU A 63 -0.33 2.67 4.82
CA LEU A 63 0.45 3.67 4.09
C LEU A 63 -0.51 4.58 3.30
N LEU A 64 -0.42 5.88 3.54
CA LEU A 64 -1.22 6.89 2.87
C LEU A 64 -0.38 7.63 1.82
N ASN A 65 -1.01 7.88 0.67
CA ASN A 65 -0.42 8.51 -0.49
C ASN A 65 -1.38 9.56 -1.09
N GLU A 66 -0.80 10.61 -1.66
CA GLU A 66 -1.52 11.64 -2.39
C GLU A 66 -0.66 12.04 -3.60
N GLU A 67 -1.21 11.98 -4.81
CA GLU A 67 -0.45 11.99 -6.07
C GLU A 67 0.45 13.22 -6.27
N THR A 68 0.17 14.33 -5.57
CA THR A 68 0.87 15.60 -5.74
C THR A 68 1.98 15.84 -4.72
N ILE A 69 2.18 14.95 -3.73
CA ILE A 69 3.28 15.08 -2.76
C ILE A 69 4.62 14.72 -3.41
N TRP A 70 5.31 15.74 -3.92
CA TRP A 70 6.61 15.60 -4.59
C TRP A 70 7.67 16.49 -3.97
N HIS A 71 8.89 15.94 -3.85
CA HIS A 71 10.10 16.73 -3.76
C HIS A 71 10.20 17.63 -4.98
N ARG A 72 10.49 18.91 -4.76
CA ARG A 72 10.75 19.84 -5.86
C ARG A 72 11.87 20.79 -5.49
N GLY A 73 12.81 20.92 -6.41
CA GLY A 73 13.84 21.94 -6.37
C GLY A 73 13.61 23.01 -7.45
N PRO A 74 14.60 23.86 -7.69
CA PRO A 74 14.58 24.80 -8.80
C PRO A 74 14.30 24.10 -10.13
N ALA A 75 13.66 24.83 -11.05
CA ALA A 75 13.34 24.31 -12.38
C ALA A 75 14.60 23.77 -13.07
N LYS A 76 14.50 22.54 -13.57
CA LYS A 76 15.54 21.91 -14.38
C LYS A 76 15.50 22.52 -15.77
N VAL A 77 16.38 23.47 -16.03
CA VAL A 77 16.51 24.15 -17.32
C VAL A 77 17.78 23.70 -18.02
N MET A 78 17.67 23.47 -19.32
CA MET A 78 18.83 23.20 -20.15
C MET A 78 19.71 24.46 -20.25
N PRO A 79 21.05 24.32 -20.21
CA PRO A 79 21.95 25.44 -20.46
C PRO A 79 21.65 26.15 -21.79
N ALA A 80 21.84 27.47 -21.86
CA ALA A 80 21.47 28.25 -23.03
C ALA A 80 22.19 27.82 -24.32
N ASP A 81 23.39 27.25 -24.20
CA ASP A 81 24.24 26.75 -25.28
C ASP A 81 24.19 25.23 -25.46
N SER A 82 23.15 24.57 -24.92
CA SER A 82 22.97 23.10 -24.98
C SER A 82 23.13 22.50 -26.37
N PHE A 83 22.73 23.21 -27.43
CA PHE A 83 22.90 22.72 -28.80
C PHE A 83 24.38 22.54 -29.15
N LYS A 84 25.24 23.50 -28.80
CA LYS A 84 26.68 23.40 -29.04
C LYS A 84 27.31 22.28 -28.23
N HIS A 85 26.88 22.12 -26.99
CA HIS A 85 27.34 21.02 -26.14
C HIS A 85 26.96 19.66 -26.73
N LEU A 86 25.74 19.52 -27.26
CA LEU A 86 25.32 18.28 -27.91
C LEU A 86 26.13 17.96 -29.17
N GLU A 87 26.52 18.97 -29.97
CA GLU A 87 27.41 18.77 -31.10
C GLU A 87 28.79 18.25 -30.66
N THR A 88 29.37 18.81 -29.59
CA THR A 88 30.63 18.30 -29.05
C THR A 88 30.52 16.85 -28.55
N VAL A 89 29.39 16.48 -27.92
CA VAL A 89 29.13 15.08 -27.55
C VAL A 89 29.14 14.18 -28.80
N ARG A 90 28.44 14.58 -29.87
CA ARG A 90 28.39 13.81 -31.13
C ARG A 90 29.75 13.65 -31.79
N GLU A 91 30.61 14.67 -31.73
CA GLU A 91 31.98 14.61 -32.25
C GLU A 91 32.83 13.60 -31.46
N LEU A 92 32.75 13.61 -30.12
CA LEU A 92 33.46 12.66 -29.26
C LEU A 92 33.01 11.22 -29.49
N GLU A 93 31.70 10.99 -29.62
CA GLU A 93 31.11 9.71 -30.00
C GLU A 93 31.62 9.22 -31.35
N THR A 94 31.64 10.09 -32.36
CA THR A 94 32.11 9.77 -33.72
C THR A 94 33.61 9.44 -33.74
N ALA A 95 34.39 10.06 -32.87
CA ALA A 95 35.81 9.78 -32.69
C ALA A 95 36.09 8.50 -31.87
N GLY A 96 35.07 7.87 -31.29
CA GLY A 96 35.18 6.69 -30.44
C GLY A 96 35.58 6.97 -29.00
N ASP A 97 35.58 8.23 -28.54
CA ASP A 97 35.84 8.62 -27.15
C ASP A 97 34.54 8.69 -26.34
N TYR A 98 33.91 7.54 -26.13
CA TYR A 98 32.65 7.42 -25.38
C TYR A 98 32.77 7.92 -23.93
N ALA A 99 33.88 7.59 -23.26
CA ALA A 99 34.11 8.03 -21.90
C ALA A 99 34.29 9.57 -21.82
N GLY A 100 34.88 10.18 -22.85
CA GLY A 100 34.95 11.63 -23.00
C GLY A 100 33.60 12.26 -23.26
N ALA A 101 32.78 11.64 -24.12
CA ALA A 101 31.42 12.06 -24.41
C ALA A 101 30.55 12.09 -23.13
N ASP A 102 30.57 11.01 -22.33
CA ASP A 102 29.85 10.92 -21.05
C ASP A 102 30.30 12.03 -20.07
N ARG A 103 31.62 12.17 -19.86
CA ARG A 103 32.15 13.21 -18.97
C ARG A 103 31.76 14.62 -19.42
N PHE A 104 31.73 14.86 -20.73
CA PHE A 104 31.35 16.16 -21.27
C PHE A 104 29.84 16.39 -21.09
N PHE A 105 29.01 15.39 -21.38
CA PHE A 105 27.56 15.45 -21.19
C PHE A 105 27.20 15.77 -19.73
N GLU A 106 27.73 15.01 -18.77
CA GLU A 106 27.43 15.21 -17.34
C GLU A 106 27.81 16.61 -16.86
N LYS A 107 28.95 17.12 -17.34
CA LYS A 107 29.45 18.44 -16.96
C LYS A 107 28.68 19.59 -17.60
N SER A 108 28.37 19.46 -18.90
CA SER A 108 27.92 20.59 -19.73
C SER A 108 26.44 20.58 -20.05
N LEU A 109 25.75 19.44 -19.99
CA LEU A 109 24.32 19.33 -20.25
C LEU A 109 23.53 18.95 -18.98
N GLN A 110 24.17 18.20 -18.08
CA GLN A 110 23.54 17.74 -16.84
C GLN A 110 24.05 18.48 -15.60
N GLU A 111 24.78 19.59 -15.74
CA GLU A 111 25.36 20.45 -14.67
C GLU A 111 25.50 19.76 -13.29
N GLY A 112 26.27 18.67 -13.23
CA GLY A 112 26.57 17.99 -11.96
C GLY A 112 25.50 17.01 -11.44
N GLY A 113 24.56 16.60 -12.27
CA GLY A 113 23.66 15.47 -11.98
C GLY A 113 22.50 15.83 -11.06
N ILE A 114 21.75 16.90 -11.35
CA ILE A 114 20.56 17.24 -10.56
C ILE A 114 19.54 16.10 -10.66
N ASN A 115 19.23 15.47 -9.53
CA ASN A 115 18.25 14.40 -9.47
C ASN A 115 16.86 14.89 -9.90
N PRO A 116 16.10 14.08 -10.67
CA PRO A 116 14.70 14.37 -10.95
C PRO A 116 13.90 14.55 -9.66
N ASP A 117 12.79 15.25 -9.78
CA ASP A 117 11.85 15.39 -8.66
C ASP A 117 11.35 13.99 -8.27
N SER A 118 11.16 13.75 -6.96
CA SER A 118 10.82 12.42 -6.44
C SER A 118 9.54 12.46 -5.61
N TYR A 119 8.71 11.44 -5.81
CA TYR A 119 7.47 11.25 -5.05
C TYR A 119 7.76 10.96 -3.57
N GLN A 120 6.89 11.43 -2.68
CA GLN A 120 6.96 11.15 -1.24
C GLN A 120 5.59 10.75 -0.68
N PRO A 121 5.52 9.77 0.23
CA PRO A 121 4.26 9.37 0.83
C PRO A 121 3.72 10.46 1.75
N PHE A 122 2.40 10.48 1.95
CA PHE A 122 1.80 11.31 3.00
C PHE A 122 2.24 10.83 4.38
N GLY A 123 2.35 9.51 4.58
CA GLY A 123 2.85 8.89 5.80
C GLY A 123 2.05 7.67 6.22
N TRP A 124 2.08 7.39 7.52
CA TRP A 124 1.48 6.20 8.12
C TRP A 124 0.29 6.58 9.00
N LEU A 125 -0.86 5.97 8.71
CA LEU A 125 -1.97 5.89 9.64
C LEU A 125 -1.84 4.59 10.44
N GLU A 126 -1.88 4.70 11.76
CA GLU A 126 -1.79 3.56 12.67
C GLU A 126 -3.11 3.40 13.43
N ILE A 127 -3.62 2.17 13.47
CA ILE A 127 -4.81 1.78 14.23
C ILE A 127 -4.42 0.65 15.17
N GLU A 128 -4.51 0.90 16.47
CA GLU A 128 -4.33 -0.13 17.49
C GLU A 128 -5.70 -0.60 18.01
N TYR A 129 -6.00 -1.88 17.82
CA TYR A 129 -7.14 -2.55 18.44
C TYR A 129 -6.79 -2.93 19.88
N VAL A 130 -7.31 -2.17 20.85
CA VAL A 130 -7.02 -2.39 22.27
C VAL A 130 -7.94 -3.48 22.82
N THR A 131 -7.43 -4.71 22.84
CA THR A 131 -8.13 -5.90 23.34
C THR A 131 -7.15 -6.84 24.05
N PRO A 132 -7.59 -7.52 25.13
CA PRO A 132 -6.77 -8.53 25.80
C PRO A 132 -6.81 -9.89 25.10
N SER A 133 -7.73 -10.11 24.17
CA SER A 133 -7.87 -11.40 23.48
C SER A 133 -6.85 -11.51 22.34
N PRO A 134 -6.02 -12.58 22.32
CA PRO A 134 -5.10 -12.82 21.20
C PRO A 134 -5.83 -13.06 19.88
N LEU A 135 -5.11 -12.85 18.79
CA LEU A 135 -5.57 -13.20 17.44
C LEU A 135 -5.58 -14.72 17.29
N SER A 136 -6.73 -15.27 16.92
CA SER A 136 -6.89 -16.68 16.57
C SER A 136 -6.71 -16.90 15.06
N LYS A 137 -7.37 -16.07 14.24
CA LYS A 137 -7.31 -16.16 12.78
C LYS A 137 -7.31 -14.79 12.15
N CYS A 138 -6.58 -14.65 11.05
CA CYS A 138 -6.64 -13.49 10.16
C CYS A 138 -7.10 -13.96 8.79
N TYR A 139 -7.92 -13.14 8.15
CA TYR A 139 -8.23 -13.26 6.73
C TYR A 139 -8.23 -11.86 6.13
N ARG A 140 -7.51 -11.65 5.04
CA ARG A 140 -7.53 -10.40 4.29
C ARG A 140 -7.81 -10.67 2.83
N GLU A 141 -8.52 -9.75 2.19
CA GLU A 141 -8.80 -9.79 0.76
C GLU A 141 -8.76 -8.40 0.13
N LEU A 142 -8.53 -8.36 -1.18
CA LEU A 142 -8.79 -7.23 -2.06
C LEU A 142 -9.77 -7.71 -3.14
N ASP A 143 -10.97 -7.13 -3.14
CA ASP A 143 -11.96 -7.36 -4.19
C ASP A 143 -11.71 -6.39 -5.36
N LEU A 144 -11.30 -6.93 -6.50
CA LEU A 144 -10.95 -6.14 -7.69
C LEU A 144 -12.19 -5.61 -8.45
N LYS A 145 -13.39 -6.13 -8.17
CA LYS A 145 -14.64 -5.59 -8.73
C LYS A 145 -15.09 -4.37 -7.97
N THR A 146 -14.95 -4.37 -6.64
CA THR A 146 -15.40 -3.24 -5.80
C THR A 146 -14.29 -2.27 -5.42
N GLY A 147 -13.02 -2.67 -5.52
CA GLY A 147 -11.88 -1.88 -5.07
C GLY A 147 -11.80 -1.75 -3.54
N ILE A 148 -12.30 -2.74 -2.80
CA ILE A 148 -12.34 -2.72 -1.33
C ILE A 148 -11.33 -3.73 -0.79
N ALA A 149 -10.41 -3.25 0.06
CA ALA A 149 -9.57 -4.11 0.89
C ALA A 149 -10.29 -4.42 2.20
N LYS A 150 -10.41 -5.70 2.56
CA LYS A 150 -11.12 -6.16 3.76
C LYS A 150 -10.18 -7.01 4.61
N ASN A 151 -10.09 -6.70 5.91
CA ASN A 151 -9.38 -7.50 6.90
C ASN A 151 -10.39 -8.00 7.94
N ILE A 152 -10.31 -9.28 8.30
CA ILE A 152 -11.12 -9.93 9.33
C ILE A 152 -10.17 -10.54 10.35
N TYR A 153 -10.29 -10.09 11.60
CA TYR A 153 -9.55 -10.61 12.74
C TYR A 153 -10.51 -11.39 13.63
N THR A 154 -10.32 -12.70 13.76
CA THR A 154 -11.04 -13.54 14.72
C THR A 154 -10.17 -13.70 15.96
N LEU A 155 -10.72 -13.39 17.13
CA LEU A 155 -10.01 -13.48 18.40
C LEU A 155 -10.29 -14.81 19.11
N GLU A 156 -9.41 -15.23 20.02
CA GLU A 156 -9.58 -16.48 20.77
C GLU A 156 -10.87 -16.55 21.61
N ASN A 157 -11.40 -15.41 22.05
CA ASN A 157 -12.69 -15.33 22.73
C ASN A 157 -13.91 -15.52 21.81
N GLY A 158 -13.70 -15.77 20.51
CA GLY A 158 -14.74 -15.99 19.51
C GLY A 158 -15.32 -14.72 18.85
N SER A 159 -14.95 -13.52 19.33
CA SER A 159 -15.37 -12.27 18.69
C SER A 159 -14.58 -11.97 17.42
N SER A 160 -15.16 -11.19 16.51
CA SER A 160 -14.52 -10.74 15.29
C SER A 160 -14.50 -9.23 15.13
N ILE A 161 -13.47 -8.75 14.42
CA ILE A 161 -13.32 -7.35 13.99
C ILE A 161 -13.13 -7.38 12.47
N THR A 162 -13.96 -6.62 11.75
CA THR A 162 -13.84 -6.44 10.29
C THR A 162 -13.47 -5.00 9.97
N GLN A 163 -12.33 -4.81 9.33
CA GLN A 163 -11.91 -3.54 8.75
C GLN A 163 -12.15 -3.57 7.23
N ARG A 164 -12.69 -2.50 6.66
CA ARG A 164 -12.72 -2.28 5.21
C ARG A 164 -12.09 -0.94 4.88
N VAL A 165 -11.26 -0.91 3.84
CA VAL A 165 -10.56 0.28 3.37
C VAL A 165 -10.84 0.45 1.89
N PHE A 166 -11.24 1.65 1.48
CA PHE A 166 -11.43 2.01 0.08
C PHE A 166 -11.21 3.50 -0.13
N ALA A 167 -10.87 3.90 -1.35
CA ALA A 167 -10.79 5.29 -1.75
C ALA A 167 -12.00 5.64 -2.62
N CYS A 168 -12.85 6.53 -2.14
CA CYS A 168 -14.05 6.98 -2.86
C CYS A 168 -13.65 8.03 -3.91
N GLY A 169 -13.89 7.76 -5.18
CA GLY A 169 -13.64 8.73 -6.25
C GLY A 169 -14.63 9.89 -6.28
N ARG A 170 -15.91 9.65 -5.91
CA ARG A 170 -16.95 10.68 -5.94
C ARG A 170 -16.79 11.72 -4.85
N GLU A 171 -16.50 11.26 -3.63
CA GLU A 171 -16.37 12.11 -2.44
C GLU A 171 -14.92 12.50 -2.16
N ASP A 172 -13.98 11.95 -2.93
CA ASP A 172 -12.54 12.21 -2.85
C ASP A 172 -11.93 12.05 -1.45
N VAL A 173 -12.27 10.91 -0.82
CA VAL A 173 -11.80 10.54 0.53
C VAL A 173 -11.36 9.07 0.59
N ILE A 174 -10.43 8.77 1.48
CA ILE A 174 -10.18 7.39 1.94
C ILE A 174 -11.12 7.10 3.10
N ALA A 175 -11.91 6.04 2.99
CA ALA A 175 -12.82 5.60 4.03
C ALA A 175 -12.34 4.29 4.65
N ILE A 176 -12.34 4.25 5.98
CA ILE A 176 -12.02 3.07 6.78
C ILE A 176 -13.22 2.77 7.66
N THR A 177 -13.88 1.64 7.44
CA THR A 177 -14.99 1.20 8.29
C THR A 177 -14.52 0.07 9.18
N ILE A 178 -14.81 0.14 10.48
CA ILE A 178 -14.50 -0.90 11.45
C ILE A 178 -15.81 -1.37 12.07
N ALA A 179 -16.11 -2.66 11.92
CA ALA A 179 -17.22 -3.32 12.60
C ALA A 179 -16.65 -4.36 13.57
N ALA A 180 -17.22 -4.47 14.76
CA ALA A 180 -16.78 -5.43 15.77
C ALA A 180 -17.99 -6.05 16.47
N ASP A 181 -17.90 -7.35 16.79
CA ASP A 181 -18.98 -8.07 17.50
C ASP A 181 -19.12 -7.63 18.96
N GLN A 182 -18.08 -7.03 19.51
CA GLN A 182 -18.02 -6.51 20.87
C GLN A 182 -17.45 -5.09 20.87
N GLN A 183 -17.83 -4.31 21.89
CA GLN A 183 -17.29 -2.97 22.10
C GLN A 183 -15.76 -3.02 22.13
N THR A 184 -15.14 -2.41 21.12
CA THR A 184 -13.69 -2.42 20.93
C THR A 184 -13.15 -1.01 21.07
N LYS A 185 -12.13 -0.85 21.91
CA LYS A 185 -11.40 0.42 22.00
C LYS A 185 -10.35 0.44 20.89
N ILE A 186 -10.25 1.57 20.19
CA ILE A 186 -9.21 1.81 19.19
C ILE A 186 -8.35 2.99 19.64
N ARG A 187 -7.04 2.92 19.36
CA ARG A 187 -6.19 4.10 19.33
C ARG A 187 -5.83 4.40 17.89
N LEU A 188 -5.93 5.68 17.54
CA LEU A 188 -5.69 6.18 16.19
C LEU A 188 -4.57 7.21 16.25
N SER A 189 -3.59 7.09 15.35
CA SER A 189 -2.52 8.08 15.21
C SER A 189 -2.06 8.18 13.78
N VAL A 190 -1.55 9.36 13.40
CA VAL A 190 -0.84 9.58 12.15
C VAL A 190 0.56 10.07 12.49
N ASP A 191 1.57 9.55 11.81
CA ASP A 191 2.95 10.00 12.01
C ASP A 191 3.09 11.52 11.77
N GLY A 192 3.63 12.24 12.75
CA GLY A 192 3.72 13.70 12.69
C GLY A 192 2.39 14.45 12.71
N GLY A 193 1.27 13.78 13.02
CA GLY A 193 -0.03 14.42 13.20
C GLY A 193 -0.28 14.90 14.64
N SER A 194 -1.12 15.93 14.78
CA SER A 194 -1.62 16.48 16.05
C SER A 194 -3.13 16.31 16.16
N VAL A 195 -3.65 16.16 17.38
CA VAL A 195 -5.10 16.16 17.62
C VAL A 195 -5.58 17.59 17.82
N GLU A 196 -6.51 18.04 16.96
CA GLU A 196 -7.10 19.38 16.98
C GLU A 196 -8.61 19.24 16.73
N ASN A 197 -9.46 19.79 17.61
CA ASN A 197 -10.92 19.80 17.44
C ASN A 197 -11.55 18.42 17.09
N ASN A 198 -11.12 17.35 17.76
CA ASN A 198 -11.54 15.95 17.49
C ASN A 198 -11.15 15.39 16.12
N GLU A 199 -10.17 16.00 15.44
CA GLU A 199 -9.53 15.46 14.24
C GLU A 199 -8.04 15.25 14.49
N ILE A 200 -7.42 14.36 13.73
CA ILE A 200 -5.97 14.32 13.60
C ILE A 200 -5.60 15.12 12.34
N ILE A 201 -4.79 16.16 12.52
CA ILE A 201 -4.32 17.01 11.43
C ILE A 201 -2.82 16.77 11.27
N LYS A 202 -2.39 16.49 10.04
CA LYS A 202 -0.97 16.46 9.67
C LYS A 202 -0.69 17.58 8.69
N ARG A 203 0.24 18.46 9.04
CA ARG A 203 0.74 19.52 8.17
C ARG A 203 2.19 19.22 7.85
N GLY A 204 2.57 19.39 6.60
CA GLY A 204 3.94 19.14 6.20
C GLY A 204 4.25 19.67 4.82
N ALA A 205 5.46 19.39 4.40
CA ALA A 205 5.90 19.57 3.03
C ALA A 205 6.75 18.38 2.63
N ALA A 206 6.74 18.06 1.35
CA ALA A 206 7.78 17.23 0.78
C ALA A 206 9.15 17.95 0.91
N THR A 207 10.25 17.24 0.65
CA THR A 207 11.58 17.85 0.72
C THR A 207 11.84 18.78 -0.47
N GLY A 208 12.68 19.82 -0.31
CA GLY A 208 13.06 20.74 -1.39
C GLY A 208 12.52 22.16 -1.22
N THR A 209 13.04 23.09 -2.02
CA THR A 209 12.72 24.53 -1.91
C THR A 209 11.33 24.86 -2.43
N ASP A 210 10.91 24.19 -3.50
CA ASP A 210 9.64 24.41 -4.18
C ASP A 210 8.65 23.25 -3.94
N ALA A 211 8.90 22.52 -2.86
CA ALA A 211 8.24 21.27 -2.53
C ALA A 211 6.73 21.44 -2.29
N THR A 212 6.03 20.34 -2.50
CA THR A 212 4.59 20.29 -2.26
C THR A 212 4.31 20.44 -0.78
N ARG A 213 3.49 21.42 -0.41
CA ARG A 213 2.97 21.60 0.95
C ARG A 213 1.61 20.93 1.04
N TYR A 214 1.36 20.26 2.15
CA TYR A 214 0.13 19.49 2.33
C TYR A 214 -0.45 19.65 3.73
N VAL A 215 -1.76 19.40 3.79
CA VAL A 215 -2.53 19.29 5.02
C VAL A 215 -3.48 18.11 4.83
N GLY A 216 -3.43 17.13 5.74
CA GLY A 216 -4.39 16.04 5.78
C GLY A 216 -5.21 16.09 7.06
N HIS A 217 -6.49 15.75 6.93
CA HIS A 217 -7.46 15.69 8.02
C HIS A 217 -7.97 14.26 8.15
N ILE A 218 -7.89 13.70 9.36
CA ILE A 218 -8.41 12.38 9.67
C ILE A 218 -9.47 12.56 10.76
N ARG A 219 -10.70 12.18 10.44
CA ARG A 219 -11.84 12.27 11.34
C ARG A 219 -12.34 10.87 11.68
N ALA A 220 -12.43 10.57 12.98
CA ALA A 220 -13.09 9.38 13.46
C ALA A 220 -14.57 9.69 13.71
N LEU A 221 -15.46 8.91 13.10
CA LEU A 221 -16.91 9.02 13.26
C LEU A 221 -17.42 7.78 14.00
N PRO A 222 -18.34 7.93 14.98
CA PRO A 222 -18.94 6.82 15.71
C PRO A 222 -19.94 6.02 14.87
#